data_AF-A0A3D4EI49-F1
#
_entry.id   AF-A0A3D4EI49-F1
#
_cell.length_a   1.000
_cell.length_b   1.000
_cell.length_c   1.000
_cell.angle_alpha   90.00
_cell.angle_beta   90.00
_cell.angle_gamma   90.00
#
_symmetry.space_group_name_H-M   'P 1'
#
loop_
_entity.id
_entity.type
_entity.pdbx_description
1 polymer ?
#
loop_
_entity_poly.entity_id
_entity_poly.type
_entity_poly.pdbx_seq_one_letter_code
_entity_poly.pdbx_strand_id
1 'polypeptide(L)'
;MKFEELLSNIKSDHSTAKSINAFGGMTTEIVQSDKLGFDWENIYVGKVLVRQEYVQQENPTGTKVNPIVYTDGTPLINNAYYLKDGKVYVWMGEWVEW
;
A
#
# COMPACT_ATOMS: atom_id res chain seq x y z
N MET A 1 -35.35 -7.15 -14.95
CA MET A 1 -34.94 -5.76 -15.23
C MET A 1 -35.60 -5.34 -16.52
N LYS A 2 -36.32 -4.21 -16.53
CA LYS A 2 -36.96 -3.67 -17.75
C LYS A 2 -35.89 -3.02 -18.64
N PHE A 3 -36.13 -2.95 -19.95
CA PHE A 3 -35.18 -2.36 -20.92
C PHE A 3 -34.73 -0.95 -20.53
N GLU A 4 -35.64 -0.10 -20.07
CA GLU A 4 -35.33 1.27 -19.63
C GLU A 4 -34.39 1.31 -18.41
N GLU A 5 -34.57 0.39 -17.46
CA GLU A 5 -33.68 0.29 -16.29
C GLU A 5 -32.26 -0.10 -16.73
N LEU A 6 -32.15 -1.06 -17.66
CA LEU A 6 -30.86 -1.48 -18.21
C LEU A 6 -30.17 -0.33 -18.94
N LEU A 7 -30.89 0.41 -19.79
CA LEU A 7 -30.35 1.54 -20.53
C LEU A 7 -29.88 2.66 -19.60
N SER A 8 -30.63 2.92 -18.53
CA SER A 8 -30.26 3.88 -17.50
C SER A 8 -28.95 3.50 -16.80
N ASN A 9 -28.82 2.23 -16.39
CA ASN A 9 -27.62 1.72 -15.73
C ASN A 9 -26.38 1.84 -16.64
N ILE A 10 -26.49 1.43 -17.90
CA ILE A 10 -25.38 1.51 -18.87
C ILE A 10 -24.90 2.96 -19.06
N LYS A 11 -25.84 3.92 -19.15
CA LYS A 11 -25.48 5.35 -19.29
C LYS A 11 -24.76 5.86 -18.05
N SER A 12 -25.22 5.47 -16.86
CA SER A 12 -24.61 5.82 -15.58
C SER A 12 -23.18 5.26 -15.48
N ASP A 13 -23.00 3.99 -15.81
CA ASP A 13 -21.70 3.32 -15.77
C ASP A 13 -20.72 3.97 -16.76
N HIS A 14 -21.17 4.26 -17.98
CA HIS A 14 -20.35 4.95 -18.98
C HIS A 14 -19.96 6.37 -18.55
N SER A 15 -20.86 7.13 -17.90
CA SER A 15 -20.56 8.44 -17.33
C SER A 15 -19.50 8.36 -16.22
N THR A 16 -19.63 7.36 -15.35
CA THR A 16 -18.67 7.08 -14.28
C THR A 16 -17.30 6.74 -14.86
N ALA A 17 -17.23 5.84 -15.85
CA ALA A 17 -16.00 5.46 -16.53
C ALA A 17 -15.30 6.66 -17.19
N LYS A 18 -16.06 7.54 -17.86
CA LYS A 18 -15.53 8.78 -18.43
C LYS A 18 -14.91 9.69 -17.36
N SER A 19 -15.57 9.81 -16.21
CA SER A 19 -15.08 10.63 -15.10
C SER A 19 -13.78 10.06 -14.53
N ILE A 20 -13.71 8.75 -14.28
CA ILE A 20 -12.49 8.06 -13.81
C ILE A 20 -11.33 8.29 -14.79
N ASN A 21 -11.58 8.13 -16.10
CA ASN A 21 -10.56 8.36 -17.12
C ASN A 21 -10.10 9.82 -17.15
N ALA A 22 -11.01 10.78 -16.97
CA ALA A 22 -10.68 12.20 -16.90
C ALA A 22 -9.81 12.54 -15.66
N PHE A 23 -9.94 11.78 -14.57
CA PHE A 23 -9.08 11.92 -13.39
C PHE A 23 -7.69 11.27 -13.58
N GLY A 24 -7.45 10.51 -14.65
CA GLY A 24 -6.18 9.81 -14.90
C GLY A 24 -6.26 8.29 -14.75
N GLY A 25 -7.47 7.72 -14.63
CA GLY A 25 -7.69 6.28 -14.55
C GLY A 25 -7.59 5.72 -13.13
N MET A 26 -7.73 4.39 -13.02
CA MET A 26 -7.51 3.65 -11.78
C MET A 26 -6.14 2.99 -11.80
N THR A 27 -5.41 3.09 -10.70
CA THR A 27 -4.10 2.45 -10.53
C THR A 27 -4.02 1.78 -9.16
N THR A 28 -3.28 0.69 -9.09
CA THR A 28 -2.96 -0.02 -7.84
C THR A 28 -1.47 0.02 -7.60
N GLU A 29 -1.07 0.26 -6.35
CA GLU A 29 0.32 0.25 -5.91
C GLU A 29 0.44 -0.59 -4.64
N ILE A 30 1.48 -1.42 -4.56
CA ILE A 30 1.85 -2.16 -3.34
C ILE A 30 3.02 -1.43 -2.69
N VAL A 31 2.84 -0.98 -1.45
CA VAL A 31 3.88 -0.27 -0.69
C VAL A 31 4.02 -0.83 0.72
N GLN A 32 5.16 -0.62 1.36
CA GLN A 32 5.37 -1.04 2.75
C GLN A 32 4.32 -0.39 3.67
N SER A 33 3.63 -1.21 4.46
CA SER A 33 2.68 -0.71 5.46
C SER A 33 3.37 -0.28 6.75
N ASP A 34 2.61 0.24 7.70
CA ASP A 34 3.02 0.45 9.09
C ASP A 34 2.91 -0.83 9.96
N LYS A 35 2.55 -1.97 9.37
CA LYS A 35 2.34 -3.24 10.06
C LYS A 35 3.32 -4.30 9.56
N LEU A 36 4.11 -4.85 10.49
CA LEU A 36 5.11 -5.87 10.17
C LEU A 36 4.48 -7.11 9.50
N GLY A 37 5.06 -7.53 8.37
CA GLY A 37 4.58 -8.66 7.58
C GLY A 37 3.37 -8.36 6.69
N PHE A 38 2.99 -7.08 6.54
CA PHE A 38 1.94 -6.64 5.64
C PHE A 38 2.44 -5.49 4.76
N ASP A 39 1.92 -5.45 3.53
CA ASP A 39 1.98 -4.29 2.64
C ASP A 39 0.62 -3.59 2.63
N TRP A 40 0.61 -2.34 2.18
CA TRP A 40 -0.60 -1.67 1.76
C TRP A 40 -0.82 -1.88 0.26
N GLU A 41 -1.99 -2.40 -0.10
CA GLU A 41 -2.53 -2.28 -1.44
C GLU A 41 -3.33 -0.99 -1.55
N ASN A 42 -2.75 0.00 -2.21
CA ASN A 42 -3.33 1.31 -2.41
C ASN A 42 -3.99 1.36 -3.79
N ILE A 43 -5.29 1.69 -3.83
CA ILE A 43 -6.03 1.92 -5.06
C ILE A 43 -6.29 3.42 -5.19
N TYR A 44 -5.91 3.96 -6.34
CA TYR A 44 -6.07 5.37 -6.68
C TYR A 44 -7.05 5.57 -7.82
N VAL A 45 -7.72 6.72 -7.80
CA VAL A 45 -8.34 7.32 -8.99
C VAL A 45 -7.58 8.60 -9.29
N GLY A 46 -6.83 8.61 -10.40
CA GLY A 46 -5.86 9.66 -10.66
C GLY A 46 -4.78 9.70 -9.59
N LYS A 47 -4.75 10.79 -8.81
CA LYS A 47 -3.82 11.00 -7.68
C LYS A 47 -4.47 10.83 -6.32
N VAL A 48 -5.77 10.50 -6.25
CA VAL A 48 -6.52 10.40 -5.00
C VAL A 48 -6.55 8.94 -4.56
N LEU A 49 -6.04 8.66 -3.37
CA LEU A 49 -6.16 7.35 -2.72
C LEU A 49 -7.62 7.13 -2.32
N VAL A 50 -8.26 6.11 -2.88
CA VAL A 50 -9.68 5.80 -2.63
C VAL A 50 -9.87 4.55 -1.76
N ARG A 51 -8.85 3.68 -1.69
CA ARG A 51 -8.85 2.50 -0.85
C ARG A 51 -7.42 2.12 -0.49
N GLN A 52 -7.22 1.70 0.75
CA GLN A 52 -5.96 1.20 1.26
C GLN A 52 -6.26 -0.02 2.13
N GLU A 53 -5.62 -1.16 1.82
CA GLU A 53 -5.85 -2.41 2.53
C GLU A 53 -4.55 -3.11 2.90
N TYR A 54 -4.56 -3.84 4.02
CA TYR A 54 -3.44 -4.68 4.39
C TYR A 54 -3.46 -5.98 3.60
N VAL A 55 -2.37 -6.25 2.90
CA VAL A 55 -2.13 -7.51 2.22
C VAL A 55 -0.95 -8.20 2.89
N GLN A 56 -1.10 -9.49 3.21
CA GLN A 56 -0.04 -10.24 3.88
C GLN A 56 1.12 -10.49 2.91
N GLN A 57 2.34 -10.21 3.35
CA GLN A 57 3.55 -10.50 2.58
C GLN A 57 3.80 -12.01 2.53
N GLU A 58 4.10 -12.55 1.35
CA GLU A 58 4.51 -13.95 1.20
C GLU A 58 5.82 -14.22 1.95
N ASN A 59 6.75 -13.25 1.92
CA ASN A 59 8.02 -13.29 2.62
C ASN A 59 8.15 -12.06 3.53
N PRO A 60 7.69 -12.12 4.80
CA PRO A 60 7.65 -10.98 5.70
C PRO A 60 9.00 -10.28 5.85
N THR A 61 9.04 -9.00 5.47
CA THR A 61 10.16 -8.08 5.63
C THR A 61 10.16 -7.48 7.04
N GLY A 62 11.31 -7.01 7.50
CA GLY A 62 11.47 -6.46 8.85
C GLY A 62 11.51 -7.51 9.95
N THR A 63 11.68 -8.79 9.60
CA THR A 63 11.84 -9.87 10.56
C THR A 63 13.32 -10.17 10.80
N LYS A 64 13.65 -10.88 11.88
CA LYS A 64 15.04 -11.28 12.17
C LYS A 64 15.69 -12.07 11.03
N VAL A 65 14.89 -12.85 10.29
CA VAL A 65 15.34 -13.70 9.18
C VAL A 65 15.39 -12.92 7.86
N ASN A 66 14.51 -11.91 7.70
CA ASN A 66 14.44 -11.07 6.51
C ASN A 66 14.36 -9.58 6.93
N PRO A 67 15.48 -9.00 7.38
CA PRO A 67 15.52 -7.61 7.82
C PRO A 67 15.35 -6.64 6.65
N ILE A 68 14.77 -5.46 6.91
CA ILE A 68 14.66 -4.38 5.91
C ILE A 68 16.07 -3.90 5.56
N VAL A 69 16.40 -3.80 4.27
CA VAL A 69 17.65 -3.18 3.84
C VAL A 69 17.54 -1.67 4.07
N TYR A 70 18.37 -1.15 4.98
CA TYR A 70 18.31 0.27 5.34
C TYR A 70 19.10 1.11 4.34
N THR A 71 18.45 2.17 3.85
CA THR A 71 19.06 3.28 3.12
C THR A 71 18.56 4.60 3.72
N ASP A 72 19.27 5.70 3.47
CA ASP A 72 18.82 7.01 3.96
C ASP A 72 17.44 7.34 3.37
N GLY A 73 16.45 7.51 4.26
CA GLY A 73 15.04 7.71 3.89
C GLY A 73 14.16 6.46 3.90
N THR A 74 14.71 5.27 4.19
CA THR A 74 13.89 4.05 4.36
C THR A 74 12.99 4.18 5.60
N PRO A 75 11.65 4.14 5.45
CA PRO A 75 10.76 4.14 6.59
C PRO A 75 10.89 2.83 7.37
N LEU A 76 11.11 2.93 8.68
CA LEU A 76 11.20 1.77 9.57
C LEU A 76 9.94 1.63 10.41
N ILE A 77 9.40 0.41 10.45
CA ILE A 77 8.24 0.04 11.24
C ILE A 77 8.70 -0.28 12.66
N ASN A 78 7.92 0.10 13.67
CA ASN A 78 8.26 -0.23 15.07
C ASN A 78 8.41 -1.75 15.25
N ASN A 79 9.45 -2.16 15.97
CA ASN A 79 9.95 -3.53 16.15
C ASN A 79 10.45 -4.23 14.88
N ALA A 80 10.63 -3.52 13.75
CA ALA A 80 11.23 -4.11 12.56
C ALA A 80 12.74 -4.29 12.72
N TYR A 81 13.23 -5.43 12.27
CA TYR A 81 14.64 -5.69 12.08
C TYR A 81 15.10 -5.03 10.77
N TYR A 82 16.25 -4.36 10.81
CA TYR A 82 16.84 -3.73 9.62
C TYR A 82 18.34 -4.00 9.54
N LEU A 83 18.84 -4.05 8.31
CA LEU A 83 20.25 -4.27 7.99
C LEU A 83 20.88 -2.92 7.63
N LYS A 84 21.87 -2.49 8.43
CA LYS A 84 22.68 -1.30 8.19
C LYS A 84 24.15 -1.66 8.34
N ASP A 85 24.97 -1.35 7.34
CA ASP A 85 26.41 -1.62 7.33
C ASP A 85 26.78 -3.08 7.69
N GLY A 86 25.98 -4.04 7.20
CA GLY A 86 26.18 -5.47 7.46
C GLY A 86 25.79 -5.95 8.87
N LYS A 87 25.24 -5.08 9.72
CA LYS A 87 24.74 -5.41 11.05
C LYS A 87 23.22 -5.32 11.12
N VAL A 88 22.62 -6.24 11.87
CA VAL A 88 21.17 -6.27 12.09
C VAL A 88 20.84 -5.48 13.35
N TYR A 89 19.90 -4.56 13.22
CA TYR A 89 19.38 -3.71 14.28
C TYR A 89 17.86 -3.92 14.39
N VAL A 90 17.26 -3.44 15.48
CA VAL A 90 15.81 -3.40 15.67
C VAL A 90 15.39 -1.94 15.83
N TRP A 91 14.39 -1.51 15.09
CA TRP A 91 13.80 -0.19 15.23
C TRP A 91 12.77 -0.19 16.36
N MET A 92 12.88 0.73 17.31
CA MET A 92 12.02 0.77 18.50
C MET A 92 11.08 1.99 18.54
N GLY A 93 10.90 2.69 17.41
CA GLY A 93 10.05 3.89 17.31
C GLY A 93 10.66 5.16 17.90
N GLU A 94 11.43 5.02 18.98
CA GLU A 94 12.30 6.04 19.58
C GLU A 94 13.66 5.41 19.94
N TRP A 95 14.71 6.22 20.09
CA TRP A 95 16.01 5.76 20.58
C TRP A 95 15.85 5.23 22.02
N VAL A 96 15.95 3.93 22.21
CA VAL A 96 16.01 3.31 23.54
C VAL A 96 17.44 2.87 23.77
N GLU A 97 18.17 3.60 24.63
CA GLU A 97 19.42 3.09 25.22
C GLU A 97 19.04 2.04 26.28
N TRP A 98 19.65 0.86 26.20
CA TRP A 98 19.63 -0.16 27.24
C TRP A 98 20.97 -0.27 27.93
#